data_AF-A0A7S2KEN6-F1
#
_entry.id   AF-A0A7S2KEN6-F1
#
_cell.length_a   1.000
_cell.length_b   1.000
_cell.length_c   1.000
_cell.angle_alpha   90.00
_cell.angle_beta   90.00
_cell.angle_gamma   90.00
#
_symmetry.space_group_name_H-M   'P 1'
#
loop_
_entity.id
_entity.type
_entity.pdbx_description
1 polymer ?
#
loop_
_entity_poly.entity_id
_entity_poly.type
_entity_poly.pdbx_seq_one_letter_code
_entity_poly.pdbx_strand_id
1 'polypeptide(L)'
;MEGRAADFIWQHRDLPYGWEAAIENVVDASHVAVTHHNMISNRYTDPAPMEISWVRRPTQMGGFKFRMRHLRPKKGMENHISTTDFRPPGMVHNRATAPNGGSTTLLLYFAPTKPGWCRLLVSFMVVKGEKGEDAPSAMPNASSAGVELRQAAFALLQSPLFPRWFVHVIAPLFLHQDLVFLHRQQAILQRWQRKTGGTWRQAFWTPAQTDTGSVALRRWLDQNGGIEWSPGAAADVLPVLSKELLFDTYHGHTEHCVHCQQAL
;
A
#
# COMPACT_ATOMS: atom_id res chain seq x y z
N MET A 1 -6.38 25.26 -4.64
CA MET A 1 -5.54 24.36 -3.83
C MET A 1 -4.17 24.98 -3.51
N GLU A 2 -3.81 26.11 -4.13
CA GLU A 2 -2.60 26.88 -3.80
C GLU A 2 -2.44 27.10 -2.28
N GLY A 3 -1.26 26.82 -1.77
CA GLY A 3 -0.88 27.03 -0.37
C GLY A 3 -1.39 26.00 0.65
N ARG A 4 -2.26 25.07 0.27
CA ARG A 4 -2.82 24.05 1.21
C ARG A 4 -2.23 22.65 1.07
N ALA A 5 -1.59 22.35 -0.05
CA ALA A 5 -1.01 21.05 -0.33
C ALA A 5 0.48 21.03 0.01
N ALA A 6 0.92 19.97 0.68
CA ALA A 6 2.31 19.64 0.91
C ALA A 6 2.57 18.23 0.38
N ASP A 7 3.59 18.09 -0.47
CA ASP A 7 4.11 16.82 -0.94
C ASP A 7 5.27 16.34 -0.07
N PHE A 8 5.42 15.02 0.01
CA PHE A 8 6.39 14.35 0.85
C PHE A 8 7.48 13.71 -0.02
N ILE A 9 8.59 13.32 0.62
CA ILE A 9 9.73 12.75 -0.08
C ILE A 9 9.30 11.48 -0.79
N TRP A 10 9.48 11.47 -2.12
CA TRP A 10 9.28 10.29 -2.94
C TRP A 10 10.29 9.21 -2.62
N GLN A 11 9.82 7.98 -2.66
CA GLN A 11 10.64 6.79 -2.49
C GLN A 11 10.28 5.76 -3.55
N HIS A 12 11.22 4.87 -3.83
CA HIS A 12 10.94 3.71 -4.65
C HIS A 12 11.56 2.46 -4.03
N ARG A 13 10.99 1.29 -4.32
CA ARG A 13 11.54 0.01 -3.87
C ARG A 13 11.23 -1.06 -4.89
N ASP A 14 12.23 -1.83 -5.29
CA ASP A 14 12.02 -3.09 -5.98
C ASP A 14 11.58 -4.15 -4.98
N LEU A 15 10.46 -4.78 -5.31
CA LEU A 15 9.74 -5.71 -4.47
C LEU A 15 9.84 -7.11 -5.09
N PRO A 16 10.23 -8.13 -4.31
CA PRO A 16 10.33 -9.52 -4.74
C PRO A 16 8.97 -10.22 -4.81
N TYR A 17 7.94 -9.53 -5.28
CA TYR A 17 6.64 -10.08 -5.62
C TYR A 17 6.05 -9.29 -6.79
N GLY A 18 5.15 -9.94 -7.52
CA GLY A 18 4.51 -9.42 -8.71
C GLY A 18 3.56 -8.27 -8.42
N TRP A 19 3.32 -7.50 -9.46
CA TRP A 19 2.42 -6.35 -9.45
C TRP A 19 1.01 -6.71 -8.98
N GLU A 20 0.48 -7.88 -9.33
CA GLU A 20 -0.86 -8.32 -8.93
C GLU A 20 -0.97 -8.46 -7.41
N ALA A 21 0.03 -9.09 -6.78
CA ALA A 21 0.10 -9.23 -5.32
C ALA A 21 0.27 -7.87 -4.64
N ALA A 22 1.06 -6.97 -5.26
CA ALA A 22 1.30 -5.63 -4.75
C ALA A 22 0.03 -4.77 -4.73
N ILE A 23 -0.71 -4.74 -5.84
CA ILE A 23 -1.96 -4.00 -5.94
C ILE A 23 -3.02 -4.62 -5.02
N GLU A 24 -3.13 -5.95 -4.99
CA GLU A 24 -4.09 -6.64 -4.11
C GLU A 24 -3.89 -6.27 -2.64
N ASN A 25 -2.64 -6.25 -2.16
CA ASN A 25 -2.30 -5.85 -0.80
C ASN A 25 -2.79 -4.44 -0.47
N VAL A 26 -2.52 -3.46 -1.34
CA VAL A 26 -2.83 -2.06 -1.03
C VAL A 26 -4.31 -1.69 -1.21
N VAL A 27 -5.09 -2.52 -1.90
CA VAL A 27 -6.55 -2.37 -1.98
C VAL A 27 -7.29 -3.19 -0.92
N ASP A 28 -6.61 -4.07 -0.20
CA ASP A 28 -7.13 -4.75 0.98
C ASP A 28 -6.87 -3.90 2.23
N ALA A 29 -7.92 -3.37 2.85
CA ALA A 29 -7.74 -2.56 4.05
C ALA A 29 -7.55 -3.40 5.33
N SER A 30 -7.89 -4.69 5.29
CA SER A 30 -7.91 -5.58 6.46
C SER A 30 -6.51 -5.98 6.92
N HIS A 31 -5.56 -6.10 5.98
CA HIS A 31 -4.16 -6.45 6.30
C HIS A 31 -3.53 -5.44 7.26
N VAL A 32 -3.98 -4.18 7.25
CA VAL A 32 -3.35 -3.08 8.00
C VAL A 32 -3.28 -3.35 9.49
N ALA A 33 -4.35 -3.90 10.08
CA ALA A 33 -4.34 -4.24 11.50
C ALA A 33 -3.40 -5.41 11.80
N VAL A 34 -3.25 -6.33 10.84
CA VAL A 34 -2.51 -7.58 10.99
C VAL A 34 -1.01 -7.37 10.78
N THR A 35 -0.59 -6.98 9.57
CA THR A 35 0.83 -6.89 9.20
C THR A 35 1.49 -5.69 9.86
N HIS A 36 0.79 -4.55 9.98
CA HIS A 36 1.36 -3.32 10.53
C HIS A 36 1.18 -3.13 12.04
N HIS A 37 1.06 -4.26 12.75
CA HIS A 37 1.04 -4.30 14.20
C HIS A 37 2.28 -3.62 14.81
N ASN A 38 2.08 -2.85 15.87
CA ASN A 38 3.10 -2.08 16.60
C ASN A 38 3.76 -0.95 15.79
N MET A 39 3.43 -0.77 14.52
CA MET A 39 3.85 0.38 13.72
C MET A 39 2.74 1.41 13.58
N ILE A 40 1.65 1.07 12.89
CA ILE A 40 0.52 2.01 12.65
C ILE A 40 -0.83 1.46 13.10
N SER A 41 -0.87 0.23 13.62
CA SER A 41 -2.10 -0.40 14.14
C SER A 41 -1.79 -1.42 15.25
N ASN A 42 -2.82 -1.86 15.95
CA ASN A 42 -2.78 -2.94 16.92
C ASN A 42 -3.73 -4.08 16.52
N ARG A 43 -3.18 -5.23 16.13
CA ARG A 43 -3.94 -6.42 15.71
C ARG A 43 -4.92 -6.98 16.75
N TYR A 44 -4.78 -6.61 18.01
CA TYR A 44 -5.64 -7.10 19.09
C TYR A 44 -6.80 -6.15 19.42
N THR A 45 -6.70 -4.87 19.06
CA THR A 45 -7.68 -3.84 19.47
C THR A 45 -8.30 -3.06 18.31
N ASP A 46 -7.59 -2.99 17.18
CA ASP A 46 -8.01 -2.19 16.03
C ASP A 46 -8.86 -2.94 14.98
N PRO A 47 -8.82 -4.30 14.86
CA PRO A 47 -9.74 -4.98 13.97
C PRO A 47 -11.19 -4.67 14.33
N ALA A 48 -11.96 -4.21 13.35
CA ALA A 48 -13.36 -3.86 13.52
C ALA A 48 -14.13 -4.06 12.21
N PRO A 49 -15.47 -4.22 12.28
CA PRO A 49 -16.31 -4.21 11.10
C PRO A 49 -16.12 -2.91 10.31
N MET A 50 -15.96 -3.03 8.99
CA MET A 50 -15.83 -1.90 8.07
C MET A 50 -17.03 -1.88 7.13
N GLU A 51 -17.64 -0.72 6.96
CA GLU A 51 -18.68 -0.54 5.95
C GLU A 51 -18.06 -0.07 4.65
N ILE A 52 -18.26 -0.84 3.58
CA ILE A 52 -17.73 -0.53 2.26
C ILE A 52 -18.87 -0.15 1.30
N SER A 53 -18.67 0.97 0.59
CA SER A 53 -19.61 1.45 -0.44
C SER A 53 -18.87 1.90 -1.69
N TRP A 54 -19.45 1.64 -2.86
CA TRP A 54 -18.87 2.03 -4.14
C TRP A 54 -18.97 3.55 -4.35
N VAL A 55 -17.86 4.17 -4.72
CA VAL A 55 -17.83 5.55 -5.27
C VAL A 55 -17.78 5.49 -6.79
N ARG A 56 -16.99 4.56 -7.33
CA ARG A 56 -16.93 4.18 -8.74
C ARG A 56 -16.88 2.66 -8.81
N ARG A 57 -17.88 2.03 -9.42
CA ARG A 57 -17.88 0.58 -9.62
C ARG A 57 -16.74 0.16 -10.55
N PRO A 58 -16.27 -1.10 -10.47
CA PRO A 58 -15.27 -1.61 -11.39
C PRO A 58 -15.69 -1.48 -12.84
N THR A 59 -14.78 -0.99 -13.68
CA THR A 59 -14.91 -0.90 -15.13
C THR A 59 -13.66 -1.48 -15.77
N GLN A 60 -13.75 -1.94 -17.03
CA GLN A 60 -12.60 -2.51 -17.74
C GLN A 60 -11.43 -1.52 -17.83
N MET A 61 -11.68 -0.26 -18.21
CA MET A 61 -10.60 0.72 -18.39
C MET A 61 -10.32 1.60 -17.16
N GLY A 62 -11.32 1.91 -16.34
CA GLY A 62 -11.23 2.95 -15.30
C GLY A 62 -10.90 2.44 -13.90
N GLY A 63 -10.67 1.14 -13.73
CA GLY A 63 -10.50 0.51 -12.42
C GLY A 63 -11.73 0.71 -11.54
N PHE A 64 -11.51 0.97 -10.25
CA PHE A 64 -12.57 1.12 -9.25
C PHE A 64 -12.19 2.08 -8.13
N LYS A 65 -13.22 2.58 -7.44
CA LYS A 65 -13.05 3.37 -6.22
C LYS A 65 -14.13 3.03 -5.21
N PHE A 66 -13.73 2.74 -3.99
CA PHE A 66 -14.67 2.52 -2.89
C PHE A 66 -14.32 3.37 -1.69
N ARG A 67 -15.34 3.60 -0.87
CA ARG A 67 -15.30 4.32 0.39
C ARG A 67 -15.43 3.31 1.52
N MET A 68 -14.64 3.49 2.55
CA MET A 68 -14.69 2.76 3.81
C MET A 68 -15.07 3.71 4.94
N ARG A 69 -16.04 3.31 5.75
CA ARG A 69 -16.24 3.87 7.10
C ARG A 69 -15.65 2.92 8.12
N HIS A 70 -15.22 3.46 9.25
CA HIS A 70 -14.68 2.68 10.37
C HIS A 70 -13.40 1.88 10.04
N LEU A 71 -12.60 2.33 9.07
CA LEU A 71 -11.28 1.72 8.79
C LEU A 71 -10.37 1.71 10.05
N ARG A 72 -10.61 2.64 10.98
CA ARG A 72 -9.99 2.70 12.32
C ARG A 72 -10.97 3.37 13.29
N PRO A 73 -11.87 2.62 13.95
CA PRO A 73 -12.87 3.21 14.82
C PRO A 73 -12.19 3.69 16.11
N LYS A 74 -11.77 4.95 16.10
CA LYS A 74 -11.26 5.65 17.29
C LYS A 74 -12.20 6.79 17.63
N LYS A 75 -12.26 7.08 18.93
CA LYS A 75 -12.96 8.25 19.45
C LYS A 75 -12.44 9.51 18.74
N GLY A 76 -13.33 10.26 18.09
CA GLY A 76 -13.02 11.47 17.32
C GLY A 76 -12.72 11.25 15.82
N MET A 77 -12.66 9.99 15.36
CA MET A 77 -12.44 9.65 13.94
C MET A 77 -13.69 9.09 13.25
N GLU A 78 -14.85 9.11 13.90
CA GLU A 78 -16.09 8.48 13.44
C GLU A 78 -16.60 9.06 12.12
N ASN A 79 -16.36 10.36 11.90
CA ASN A 79 -16.79 11.07 10.71
C ASN A 79 -15.71 11.14 9.62
N HIS A 80 -14.56 10.49 9.82
CA HIS A 80 -13.53 10.43 8.78
C HIS A 80 -13.93 9.46 7.67
N ILE A 81 -13.57 9.82 6.45
CA ILE A 81 -13.87 9.04 5.25
C ILE A 81 -12.56 8.55 4.65
N SER A 82 -12.43 7.24 4.53
CA SER A 82 -11.32 6.61 3.82
C SER A 82 -11.78 6.18 2.43
N THR A 83 -10.95 6.38 1.40
CA THR A 83 -11.20 5.87 0.06
C THR A 83 -9.97 5.20 -0.52
N THR A 84 -10.19 4.11 -1.24
CA THR A 84 -9.18 3.44 -2.07
C THR A 84 -9.60 3.61 -3.52
N ASP A 85 -8.73 4.20 -4.33
CA ASP A 85 -8.94 4.48 -5.76
C ASP A 85 -7.86 3.77 -6.58
N PHE A 86 -8.19 2.63 -7.17
CA PHE A 86 -7.34 1.93 -8.11
C PHE A 86 -7.62 2.45 -9.53
N ARG A 87 -6.56 2.92 -10.19
CA ARG A 87 -6.57 3.32 -11.59
C ARG A 87 -5.49 2.53 -12.34
N PRO A 88 -5.90 1.60 -13.23
CA PRO A 88 -4.99 0.87 -14.08
C PRO A 88 -4.06 1.81 -14.87
N PRO A 89 -2.84 1.36 -15.21
CA PRO A 89 -2.31 0.02 -14.96
C PRO A 89 -1.53 -0.13 -13.65
N GLY A 90 -1.50 0.84 -12.74
CA GLY A 90 -0.64 0.69 -11.55
C GLY A 90 -0.78 1.72 -10.45
N MET A 91 -1.75 2.63 -10.53
CA MET A 91 -1.91 3.68 -9.54
C MET A 91 -2.96 3.27 -8.50
N VAL A 92 -2.61 3.40 -7.22
CA VAL A 92 -3.54 3.26 -6.10
C VAL A 92 -3.40 4.48 -5.19
N HIS A 93 -4.51 5.16 -4.93
CA HIS A 93 -4.56 6.23 -3.95
C HIS A 93 -5.39 5.81 -2.74
N ASN A 94 -4.74 5.71 -1.59
CA ASN A 94 -5.40 5.48 -0.31
C ASN A 94 -5.50 6.82 0.43
N ARG A 95 -6.70 7.37 0.50
CA ARG A 95 -6.96 8.71 1.03
C ARG A 95 -7.82 8.66 2.28
N ALA A 96 -7.37 9.31 3.34
CA ALA A 96 -8.18 9.64 4.51
C ALA A 96 -8.59 11.12 4.45
N THR A 97 -9.87 11.41 4.67
CA THR A 97 -10.45 12.76 4.65
C THR A 97 -11.17 13.06 5.95
N ALA A 98 -10.83 14.17 6.59
CA ALA A 98 -11.47 14.70 7.78
C ALA A 98 -12.74 15.50 7.42
N PRO A 99 -13.67 15.71 8.38
CA PRO A 99 -14.87 16.52 8.18
C PRO A 99 -14.60 17.97 7.76
N ASN A 100 -13.45 18.53 8.17
CA ASN A 100 -12.99 19.89 7.80
C ASN A 100 -12.45 19.98 6.35
N GLY A 101 -12.54 18.90 5.56
CA GLY A 101 -12.03 18.82 4.19
C GLY A 101 -10.52 18.57 4.08
N GLY A 102 -9.80 18.56 5.20
CA GLY A 102 -8.39 18.18 5.26
C GLY A 102 -8.22 16.71 4.90
N SER A 103 -7.14 16.36 4.20
CA SER A 103 -6.94 14.99 3.75
C SER A 103 -5.47 14.61 3.61
N THR A 104 -5.20 13.35 3.87
CA THR A 104 -3.89 12.72 3.64
C THR A 104 -4.06 11.58 2.67
N THR A 105 -3.25 11.56 1.62
CA THR A 105 -3.27 10.56 0.57
C THR A 105 -1.93 9.86 0.50
N LEU A 106 -1.93 8.54 0.67
CA LEU A 106 -0.83 7.67 0.30
C LEU A 106 -0.92 7.42 -1.20
N LEU A 107 0.05 7.93 -1.94
CA LEU A 107 0.19 7.79 -3.39
C LEU A 107 1.06 6.57 -3.68
N LEU A 108 0.52 5.57 -4.37
CA LEU A 108 1.22 4.33 -4.69
C LEU A 108 1.18 4.11 -6.20
N TYR A 109 2.34 3.89 -6.79
CA TYR A 109 2.50 3.54 -8.20
C TYR A 109 3.32 2.27 -8.29
N PHE A 110 2.78 1.25 -8.94
CA PHE A 110 3.47 -0.02 -9.14
C PHE A 110 3.76 -0.23 -10.62
N ALA A 111 5.03 -0.49 -10.93
CA ALA A 111 5.49 -0.81 -12.27
C ALA A 111 6.07 -2.24 -12.29
N PRO A 112 5.57 -3.14 -13.14
CA PRO A 112 6.19 -4.46 -13.32
C PRO A 112 7.62 -4.31 -13.82
N THR A 113 8.56 -5.10 -13.29
CA THR A 113 9.98 -5.05 -13.70
C THR A 113 10.45 -6.34 -14.35
N LYS A 114 10.06 -7.48 -13.77
CA LYS A 114 10.27 -8.83 -14.31
C LYS A 114 9.22 -9.79 -13.73
N PRO A 115 9.02 -10.98 -14.30
CA PRO A 115 7.98 -11.91 -13.85
C PRO A 115 8.06 -12.22 -12.36
N GLY A 116 7.09 -11.74 -11.58
CA GLY A 116 7.07 -11.94 -10.13
C GLY A 116 7.81 -10.86 -9.32
N TRP A 117 8.19 -9.74 -9.94
CA TRP A 117 8.74 -8.55 -9.28
C TRP A 117 8.04 -7.29 -9.79
N CYS A 118 8.00 -6.28 -8.94
CA CYS A 118 7.55 -4.94 -9.32
C CYS A 118 8.35 -3.88 -8.59
N ARG A 119 8.33 -2.66 -9.12
CA ARG A 119 8.84 -1.46 -8.47
C ARG A 119 7.66 -0.68 -7.91
N LEU A 120 7.71 -0.38 -6.63
CA LEU A 120 6.85 0.60 -6.00
C LEU A 120 7.50 1.98 -6.12
N LEU A 121 6.71 3.01 -6.45
CA LEU A 121 7.00 4.40 -6.15
C LEU A 121 5.92 4.91 -5.18
N VAL A 122 6.33 5.53 -4.09
CA VAL A 122 5.44 5.91 -2.99
C VAL A 122 5.77 7.30 -2.46
N SER A 123 4.72 8.05 -2.15
CA SER A 123 4.80 9.32 -1.42
C SER A 123 3.49 9.60 -0.68
N PHE A 124 3.50 10.60 0.18
CA PHE A 124 2.31 11.15 0.80
C PHE A 124 1.99 12.53 0.23
N MET A 125 0.70 12.83 0.15
CA MET A 125 0.20 14.18 -0.10
C MET A 125 -0.74 14.57 1.02
N VAL A 126 -0.43 15.68 1.67
CA VAL A 126 -1.25 16.27 2.73
C VAL A 126 -1.90 17.53 2.19
N VAL A 127 -3.21 17.66 2.39
CA VAL A 127 -3.99 18.83 2.01
C VAL A 127 -4.70 19.34 3.25
N LYS A 128 -4.40 20.57 3.70
CA LYS A 128 -5.08 21.21 4.82
C LYS A 128 -6.56 21.48 4.52
N GLY A 129 -7.37 21.59 5.58
CA GLY A 129 -8.77 22.00 5.53
C GLY A 129 -8.96 23.38 4.87
N GLU A 130 -10.20 23.73 4.55
CA GLU A 130 -10.51 24.96 3.83
C GLU A 130 -10.09 26.23 4.58
N LYS A 131 -10.10 26.20 5.92
CA LYS A 131 -9.68 27.32 6.78
C LYS A 131 -8.24 27.14 7.29
N GLY A 132 -7.48 26.23 6.69
CA GLY A 132 -6.10 25.94 7.06
C GLY A 132 -5.95 24.96 8.23
N GLU A 133 -7.03 24.29 8.64
CA GLU A 133 -6.98 23.26 9.67
C GLU A 133 -6.13 22.04 9.23
N ASP A 134 -5.54 21.35 10.19
CA ASP A 134 -4.69 20.22 9.90
C ASP A 134 -5.47 19.04 9.28
N ALA A 135 -4.75 18.30 8.43
CA ALA A 135 -5.24 17.09 7.81
C ALA A 135 -5.14 15.88 8.76
N PRO A 136 -5.83 14.77 8.46
CA PRO A 136 -5.64 13.51 9.18
C PRO A 136 -4.16 13.09 9.19
N SER A 137 -3.66 12.56 10.31
CA SER A 137 -2.28 12.08 10.38
C SER A 137 -2.00 10.96 9.36
N ALA A 138 -0.83 11.01 8.72
CA ALA A 138 -0.34 9.98 7.81
C ALA A 138 -0.01 8.65 8.53
N MET A 139 0.34 8.72 9.82
CA MET A 139 0.61 7.56 10.68
C MET A 139 -0.17 7.66 12.00
N PRO A 140 -1.48 7.34 12.01
CA PRO A 140 -2.30 7.42 13.21
C PRO A 140 -2.19 6.12 14.04
N ASN A 141 -1.41 6.14 15.13
CA ASN A 141 -1.17 4.99 16.03
C ASN A 141 -2.34 4.64 16.95
N ALA A 142 -2.43 3.37 17.33
CA ALA A 142 -3.42 2.78 18.25
C ALA A 142 -3.31 3.24 19.72
N SER A 143 -2.14 3.67 20.19
CA SER A 143 -1.95 4.17 21.56
C SER A 143 -1.82 5.69 21.59
N SER A 144 -2.48 6.34 22.54
CA SER A 144 -2.55 7.80 22.70
C SER A 144 -1.27 8.45 23.24
N ALA A 145 -0.39 7.69 23.91
CA ALA A 145 0.86 8.23 24.46
C ALA A 145 1.93 8.41 23.37
N GLY A 146 2.45 9.64 23.21
CA GLY A 146 3.57 9.97 22.32
C GLY A 146 3.20 10.16 20.84
N VAL A 147 1.91 10.31 20.53
CA VAL A 147 1.42 10.54 19.16
C VAL A 147 1.94 11.85 18.58
N GLU A 148 1.87 12.93 19.35
CA GLU A 148 2.33 14.27 18.92
C GLU A 148 3.82 14.27 18.59
N LEU A 149 4.65 13.63 19.43
CA LEU A 149 6.10 13.52 19.21
C LEU A 149 6.42 12.74 17.93
N ARG A 150 5.72 11.64 17.65
CA ARG A 150 5.91 10.85 16.43
C ARG A 150 5.40 11.56 15.18
N GLN A 151 4.30 12.30 15.29
CA GLN A 151 3.78 13.12 14.20
C GLN A 151 4.75 14.26 13.87
N ALA A 152 5.27 14.94 14.89
CA ALA A 152 6.30 15.96 14.74
C ALA A 152 7.58 15.36 14.14
N ALA A 153 8.01 14.18 14.58
CA ALA A 153 9.15 13.47 14.02
C ALA A 153 8.92 13.10 12.55
N PHE A 154 7.75 12.59 12.19
CA PHE A 154 7.40 12.29 10.79
C PHE A 154 7.40 13.54 9.92
N ALA A 155 6.78 14.63 10.39
CA ALA A 155 6.77 15.90 9.68
C ALA A 155 8.19 16.47 9.50
N LEU A 156 9.03 16.37 10.52
CA LEU A 156 10.43 16.80 10.47
C LEU A 156 11.24 15.97 9.48
N LEU A 157 11.13 14.63 9.54
CA LEU A 157 11.81 13.73 8.61
C LEU A 157 11.42 14.00 7.16
N GLN A 158 10.19 14.41 6.92
CA GLN A 158 9.66 14.67 5.59
C GLN A 158 9.87 16.11 5.13
N SER A 159 10.40 16.97 6.01
CA SER A 159 10.69 18.35 5.68
C SER A 159 11.97 18.46 4.83
N PRO A 160 12.14 19.55 4.06
CA PRO A 160 13.39 19.82 3.34
C PRO A 160 14.63 19.97 4.23
N LEU A 161 14.45 20.11 5.55
CA LEU A 161 15.54 20.27 6.51
C LEU A 161 16.28 18.95 6.79
N PHE A 162 15.68 17.80 6.45
CA PHE A 162 16.28 16.50 6.70
C PHE A 162 16.82 15.88 5.39
N PRO A 163 18.03 15.27 5.39
CA PRO A 163 18.55 14.62 4.20
C PRO A 163 17.63 13.51 3.68
N ARG A 164 17.32 13.55 2.37
CA ARG A 164 16.40 12.59 1.72
C ARG A 164 16.83 11.13 1.92
N TRP A 165 18.13 10.86 1.83
CA TRP A 165 18.68 9.50 1.97
C TRP A 165 18.33 8.87 3.33
N PHE A 166 18.22 9.66 4.40
CA PHE A 166 17.91 9.13 5.72
C PHE A 166 16.46 8.63 5.79
N VAL A 167 15.53 9.38 5.19
CA VAL A 167 14.13 8.97 5.06
C VAL A 167 14.03 7.70 4.21
N HIS A 168 14.85 7.61 3.17
CA HIS A 168 14.94 6.43 2.28
C HIS A 168 15.47 5.18 2.99
N VAL A 169 16.33 5.33 4.00
CA VAL A 169 16.81 4.20 4.82
C VAL A 169 15.74 3.70 5.79
N ILE A 170 14.92 4.60 6.37
CA ILE A 170 13.97 4.24 7.43
C ILE A 170 12.63 3.74 6.89
N ALA A 171 12.08 4.42 5.89
CA ALA A 171 10.73 4.15 5.43
C ALA A 171 10.48 2.74 4.87
N PRO A 172 11.47 2.01 4.28
CA PRO A 172 11.28 0.61 3.89
C PRO A 172 10.90 -0.31 5.05
N LEU A 173 11.17 0.06 6.31
CA LEU A 173 10.73 -0.72 7.47
C LEU A 173 9.21 -0.95 7.48
N PHE A 174 8.43 -0.03 6.92
CA PHE A 174 6.99 -0.19 6.74
C PHE A 174 6.67 -1.30 5.73
N LEU A 175 7.31 -1.27 4.57
CA LEU A 175 7.17 -2.27 3.51
C LEU A 175 7.73 -3.64 3.91
N HIS A 176 8.64 -3.71 4.87
CA HIS A 176 9.16 -4.99 5.35
C HIS A 176 8.13 -5.78 6.14
N GLN A 177 7.08 -5.13 6.68
CA GLN A 177 6.07 -5.80 7.52
C GLN A 177 5.15 -6.75 6.75
N ASP A 178 4.88 -6.48 5.48
CA ASP A 178 4.06 -7.32 4.60
C ASP A 178 4.89 -8.15 3.60
N LEU A 179 6.13 -7.73 3.31
CA LEU A 179 7.02 -8.30 2.30
C LEU A 179 7.09 -9.84 2.30
N VAL A 180 7.35 -10.42 3.48
CA VAL A 180 7.51 -11.87 3.62
C VAL A 180 6.19 -12.59 3.30
N PHE A 181 5.07 -12.04 3.74
CA PHE A 181 3.75 -12.61 3.49
C PHE A 181 3.42 -12.57 2.00
N LEU A 182 3.61 -11.42 1.35
CA LEU A 182 3.29 -11.24 -0.07
C LEU A 182 4.14 -12.13 -0.97
N HIS A 183 5.45 -12.18 -0.73
CA HIS A 183 6.35 -13.06 -1.47
C HIS A 183 5.95 -14.54 -1.34
N ARG A 184 5.66 -14.98 -0.12
CA ARG A 184 5.27 -16.38 0.13
C ARG A 184 3.89 -16.71 -0.41
N GLN A 185 2.92 -15.81 -0.25
CA GLN A 185 1.55 -15.98 -0.73
C GLN A 185 1.54 -16.15 -2.25
N GLN A 186 2.30 -15.32 -2.98
CA GLN A 186 2.37 -15.45 -4.42
C GLN A 186 3.00 -16.78 -4.85
N ALA A 187 4.12 -17.17 -4.23
CA ALA A 187 4.76 -18.45 -4.55
C ALA A 187 3.83 -19.64 -4.26
N ILE A 188 3.07 -19.61 -3.16
CA ILE A 188 2.08 -20.63 -2.80
C ILE A 188 0.96 -20.69 -3.84
N LEU A 189 0.39 -19.53 -4.20
CA LEU A 189 -0.70 -19.46 -5.17
C LEU A 189 -0.27 -20.00 -6.53
N GLN A 190 0.88 -19.57 -7.05
CA GLN A 190 1.40 -20.05 -8.34
C GLN A 190 1.65 -21.56 -8.35
N ARG A 191 2.22 -22.12 -7.27
CA ARG A 191 2.40 -23.57 -7.14
C ARG A 191 1.08 -24.32 -7.12
N TRP A 192 0.09 -23.80 -6.39
CA TRP A 192 -1.22 -24.39 -6.31
C TRP A 192 -1.91 -24.37 -7.69
N GLN A 193 -1.91 -23.22 -8.38
CA GLN A 193 -2.49 -23.08 -9.72
C GLN A 193 -1.83 -24.03 -10.73
N ARG A 194 -0.50 -24.16 -10.70
CA ARG A 194 0.22 -25.13 -11.55
C ARG A 194 -0.19 -26.57 -11.27
N LYS A 195 -0.39 -26.93 -10.00
CA LYS A 195 -0.75 -28.30 -9.61
C LYS A 195 -2.20 -28.64 -9.95
N THR A 196 -3.13 -27.69 -9.82
CA THR A 196 -4.57 -27.96 -9.91
C THR A 196 -5.22 -27.45 -11.19
N GLY A 197 -4.58 -26.54 -11.93
CA GLY A 197 -5.20 -25.77 -13.01
C GLY A 197 -6.31 -24.84 -12.51
N GLY A 198 -6.42 -24.64 -11.19
CA GLY A 198 -7.52 -23.92 -10.57
C GLY A 198 -7.38 -22.40 -10.65
N THR A 199 -8.50 -21.71 -10.42
CA THR A 199 -8.57 -20.24 -10.42
C THR A 199 -8.50 -19.68 -9.01
N TRP A 200 -8.30 -18.36 -8.89
CA TRP A 200 -8.30 -17.67 -7.58
C TRP A 200 -9.60 -17.91 -6.79
N ARG A 201 -10.75 -18.11 -7.46
CA ARG A 201 -12.06 -18.38 -6.83
C ARG A 201 -12.10 -19.71 -6.07
N GLN A 202 -11.23 -20.64 -6.44
CA GLN A 202 -11.11 -21.95 -5.80
C GLN A 202 -9.99 -21.96 -4.74
N ALA A 203 -9.03 -21.03 -4.85
CA ALA A 203 -7.91 -20.89 -3.91
C ALA A 203 -8.30 -20.18 -2.61
N PHE A 204 -9.24 -19.22 -2.70
CA PHE A 204 -9.58 -18.34 -1.58
C PHE A 204 -11.09 -18.29 -1.33
N TRP A 205 -11.45 -18.19 -0.05
CA TRP A 205 -12.80 -17.90 0.39
C TRP A 205 -12.85 -16.45 0.89
N THR A 206 -13.50 -15.57 0.12
CA THR A 206 -13.53 -14.11 0.37
C THR A 206 -14.96 -13.57 0.51
N PRO A 207 -15.72 -13.99 1.55
CA PRO A 207 -17.12 -13.61 1.72
C PRO A 207 -17.31 -12.24 2.39
N ALA A 208 -16.26 -11.65 2.97
CA ALA A 208 -16.40 -10.49 3.82
C ALA A 208 -16.49 -9.21 3.00
N GLN A 209 -17.21 -8.19 3.50
CA GLN A 209 -17.26 -6.88 2.84
C GLN A 209 -15.86 -6.27 2.68
N THR A 210 -14.95 -6.54 3.62
CA THR A 210 -13.55 -6.08 3.57
C THR A 210 -12.78 -6.61 2.36
N ASP A 211 -13.20 -7.74 1.78
CA ASP A 211 -12.55 -8.35 0.61
C ASP A 211 -12.94 -7.65 -0.72
N THR A 212 -13.79 -6.61 -0.65
CA THR A 212 -14.33 -5.92 -1.84
C THR A 212 -13.24 -5.45 -2.80
N GLY A 213 -12.13 -4.90 -2.28
CA GLY A 213 -11.00 -4.43 -3.08
C GLY A 213 -10.32 -5.58 -3.83
N SER A 214 -9.97 -6.65 -3.13
CA SER A 214 -9.33 -7.85 -3.68
C SER A 214 -10.20 -8.53 -4.72
N VAL A 215 -11.49 -8.75 -4.42
CA VAL A 215 -12.46 -9.35 -5.36
C VAL A 215 -12.62 -8.48 -6.61
N ALA A 216 -12.68 -7.15 -6.46
CA ALA A 216 -12.78 -6.24 -7.59
C ALA A 216 -11.55 -6.24 -8.49
N LEU A 217 -10.35 -6.27 -7.90
CA LEU A 217 -9.10 -6.40 -8.64
C LEU A 217 -9.03 -7.73 -9.39
N ARG A 218 -9.34 -8.85 -8.72
CA ARG A 218 -9.29 -10.17 -9.34
C ARG A 218 -10.28 -10.31 -10.50
N ARG A 219 -11.49 -9.76 -10.37
CA ARG A 219 -12.45 -9.69 -11.48
C ARG A 219 -12.00 -8.78 -12.61
N TRP A 220 -11.33 -7.67 -12.29
CA TRP A 220 -10.74 -6.78 -13.29
C TRP A 220 -9.63 -7.50 -14.07
N LEU A 221 -8.77 -8.26 -13.38
CA LEU A 221 -7.75 -9.13 -13.99
C LEU A 221 -8.36 -10.22 -14.88
N ASP A 222 -9.44 -10.88 -14.45
CA ASP A 222 -10.11 -11.89 -15.28
C ASP A 222 -10.62 -11.31 -16.62
N GLN A 223 -10.93 -10.00 -16.67
CA GLN A 223 -11.46 -9.34 -17.86
C GLN A 223 -10.37 -8.74 -18.75
N ASN A 224 -9.25 -8.29 -18.17
CA ASN A 224 -8.19 -7.57 -18.89
C ASN A 224 -6.92 -8.39 -19.10
N GLY A 225 -6.81 -9.56 -18.46
CA GLY A 225 -5.57 -10.31 -18.39
C GLY A 225 -4.63 -9.80 -17.30
N GLY A 226 -3.61 -10.61 -17.00
CA GLY A 226 -2.46 -10.20 -16.18
C GLY A 226 -1.37 -9.55 -17.03
N ILE A 227 -0.17 -9.43 -16.46
CA ILE A 227 0.97 -8.90 -17.21
C ILE A 227 1.51 -9.97 -18.15
N GLU A 228 1.50 -9.67 -19.44
CA GLU A 228 2.17 -10.49 -20.44
C GLU A 228 3.68 -10.24 -20.42
N TRP A 229 4.44 -11.33 -20.43
CA TRP A 229 5.89 -11.31 -20.45
C TRP A 229 6.40 -11.87 -21.76
N SER A 230 7.56 -11.39 -22.23
CA SER A 230 8.19 -11.95 -23.42
C SER A 230 8.42 -13.46 -23.27
N PRO A 231 8.27 -14.25 -24.34
CA PRO A 231 8.52 -15.69 -24.30
C PRO A 231 9.86 -16.03 -23.63
N GLY A 232 9.85 -16.96 -22.67
CA GLY A 232 11.04 -17.39 -21.93
C GLY A 232 11.50 -16.49 -20.79
N ALA A 233 10.87 -15.32 -20.56
CA ALA A 233 11.22 -14.46 -19.43
C ALA A 233 10.67 -14.97 -18.09
N ALA A 234 9.55 -15.69 -18.11
CA ALA A 234 8.87 -16.12 -16.89
C ALA A 234 9.37 -17.49 -16.42
N ALA A 235 9.85 -17.55 -15.18
CA ALA A 235 9.76 -18.79 -14.42
C ALA A 235 8.29 -19.01 -14.06
N ASP A 236 7.76 -20.22 -14.29
CA ASP A 236 6.35 -20.55 -13.99
C ASP A 236 5.96 -20.32 -12.52
N VAL A 237 6.95 -20.32 -11.62
CA VAL A 237 6.77 -20.23 -10.17
C VAL A 237 7.89 -19.38 -9.58
N LEU A 238 7.51 -18.41 -8.75
CA LEU A 238 8.43 -17.55 -8.03
C LEU A 238 9.36 -18.39 -7.12
N PRO A 239 10.68 -18.17 -7.14
CA PRO A 239 11.59 -18.81 -6.21
C PRO A 239 11.27 -18.36 -4.80
N VAL A 240 11.47 -19.26 -3.85
CA VAL A 240 11.34 -18.94 -2.43
C VAL A 240 12.64 -18.32 -1.95
N LEU A 241 12.59 -17.04 -1.56
CA LEU A 241 13.75 -16.30 -1.08
C LEU A 241 13.93 -16.42 0.44
N SER A 242 15.18 -16.26 0.89
CA SER A 242 15.54 -16.12 2.31
C SER A 242 15.17 -14.72 2.83
N LYS A 243 15.11 -14.54 4.15
CA LYS A 243 14.77 -13.24 4.74
C LYS A 243 15.81 -12.17 4.42
N GLU A 244 17.07 -12.58 4.36
CA GLU A 244 18.21 -11.71 4.06
C GLU A 244 18.05 -11.11 2.65
N LEU A 245 17.68 -11.92 1.67
CA LEU A 245 17.42 -11.47 0.30
C LEU A 245 16.14 -10.62 0.18
N LEU A 246 15.09 -10.94 0.96
CA LEU A 246 13.87 -10.13 0.96
C LEU A 246 14.16 -8.73 1.53
N PHE A 247 14.86 -8.65 2.66
CA PHE A 247 15.12 -7.38 3.35
C PHE A 247 16.33 -6.62 2.80
N ASP A 248 16.96 -7.10 1.72
CA ASP A 248 18.07 -6.44 1.05
C ASP A 248 17.63 -5.10 0.47
N THR A 249 17.86 -4.05 1.25
CA THR A 249 17.53 -2.68 0.89
C THR A 249 18.58 -2.08 -0.03
N TYR A 250 19.79 -2.63 -0.04
CA TYR A 250 20.84 -2.12 -0.91
C TYR A 250 20.47 -2.37 -2.37
N HIS A 251 20.22 -3.63 -2.74
CA HIS A 251 19.86 -3.99 -4.11
C HIS A 251 18.43 -3.59 -4.47
N GLY A 252 17.51 -3.61 -3.50
CA GLY A 252 16.12 -3.20 -3.76
C GLY A 252 15.93 -1.70 -3.97
N HIS A 253 16.89 -0.86 -3.52
CA HIS A 253 16.72 0.59 -3.51
C HIS A 253 18.04 1.36 -3.64
N THR A 254 18.96 1.17 -2.69
CA THR A 254 20.15 2.04 -2.52
C THR A 254 20.99 2.14 -3.79
N GLU A 255 21.29 1.02 -4.46
CA GLU A 255 22.12 1.00 -5.68
C GLU A 255 21.51 1.77 -6.85
N HIS A 256 20.20 2.00 -6.82
CA HIS A 256 19.45 2.69 -7.88
C HIS A 256 19.00 4.11 -7.48
N CYS A 257 19.29 4.55 -6.26
CA CYS A 257 18.85 5.84 -5.74
C CYS A 257 20.00 6.85 -5.68
N VAL A 258 19.93 7.91 -6.48
CA VAL A 258 20.96 8.97 -6.51
C VAL A 258 21.20 9.60 -5.14
N HIS A 259 20.15 9.80 -4.34
CA HIS A 259 20.27 10.40 -3.02
C HIS A 259 21.01 9.50 -2.03
N CYS A 260 20.76 8.18 -2.09
CA CYS A 260 21.43 7.22 -1.23
C CYS A 260 22.86 6.93 -1.69
N GLN A 261 23.10 6.86 -3.01
CA GLN A 261 24.44 6.69 -3.58
C GLN A 261 25.38 7.83 -3.22
N GLN A 262 24.88 9.08 -3.22
CA GLN A 262 25.68 10.26 -2.82
C GLN A 262 26.05 10.26 -1.33
N ALA A 263 25.42 9.41 -0.51
CA ALA A 263 25.65 9.30 0.92
C ALA A 263 26.56 8.12 1.31
N LEU A 264 27.03 7.32 0.33
CA LEU A 264 28.00 6.24 0.50
C LEU A 264 29.43 6.74 0.25
#